data_AF-A0A2P5N612-F1
#
_entry.id   AF-A0A2P5N612-F1
#
_cell.length_a   1.000
_cell.length_b   1.000
_cell.length_c   1.000
_cell.angle_alpha   90.00
_cell.angle_beta   90.00
_cell.angle_gamma   90.00
#
_symmetry.space_group_name_H-M   'P 1'
#
loop_
_entity.id
_entity.type
_entity.pdbx_description
1 polymer ?
#
loop_
_entity_poly.entity_id
_entity_poly.type
_entity_poly.pdbx_seq_one_letter_code
_entity_poly.pdbx_strand_id
1 'polypeptide(L)'
;MRTQTILLVVTGLTPQVVTETLYALYKNGDELPSAIHILTTAEGYRRANLTLINDGWLARFYADYQLPPAEFSKQHIHILEQANNQPLDDIRSQADNQAMADGITEWIRTLTADHTNSLHVSIAGGRKTMGFYAGYALSLYGRNQDRLSHVLVTADYESHPQFYYPTPYSQVIYANDASRKPLDTQQAEVMLADIPFVRLRHGLDQALLEGKSSFSQTVASAQHAVGPAHLMIDVSKRTLIAQGISIKLIPADLAFYVWLLKRQADAQPAPQCPSDGAPDLEYAHEFLTEYHGIHGNFGGIDRTLDALKNGMSKSFFEQRKSRINKQLQQTLRHAASPYLIVGEGQRPRTCYRIALKTEQIEYH
;
A
#
# COMPACT_ATOMS: atom_id res chain seq x y z
N MET A 1 25.78 -4.07 12.53
CA MET A 1 25.25 -5.38 12.07
C MET A 1 25.07 -5.28 10.56
N ARG A 2 25.55 -6.27 9.81
CA ARG A 2 25.32 -6.32 8.35
C ARG A 2 23.84 -6.64 8.14
N THR A 3 23.14 -5.85 7.34
CA THR A 3 21.75 -6.11 6.95
C THR A 3 21.72 -7.42 6.15
N GLN A 4 20.89 -8.39 6.54
CA GLN A 4 20.74 -9.63 5.78
C GLN A 4 19.78 -9.41 4.61
N THR A 5 20.19 -9.83 3.41
CA THR A 5 19.35 -9.72 2.21
C THR A 5 18.59 -11.03 1.98
N ILE A 6 17.26 -10.93 1.88
CA ILE A 6 16.37 -12.02 1.46
C ILE A 6 16.04 -11.83 -0.02
N LEU A 7 16.22 -12.87 -0.83
CA LEU A 7 15.80 -12.88 -2.23
C LEU A 7 14.41 -13.53 -2.34
N LEU A 8 13.40 -12.76 -2.74
CA LEU A 8 12.09 -13.28 -3.11
C LEU A 8 11.99 -13.38 -4.63
N VAL A 9 11.85 -14.59 -5.16
CA VAL A 9 11.67 -14.84 -6.59
C VAL A 9 10.21 -15.19 -6.86
N VAL A 10 9.53 -14.33 -7.61
CA VAL A 10 8.18 -14.64 -8.11
C VAL A 10 8.35 -15.32 -9.46
N THR A 11 7.99 -16.61 -9.53
CA THR A 11 8.19 -17.42 -10.73
C THR A 11 7.02 -18.35 -11.01
N GLY A 12 6.85 -18.73 -12.27
CA GLY A 12 5.92 -19.76 -12.70
C GLY A 12 6.65 -21.05 -13.04
N LEU A 13 6.71 -21.36 -14.34
CA LEU A 13 7.18 -22.66 -14.82
C LEU A 13 8.70 -22.75 -15.02
N THR A 14 9.41 -21.65 -14.79
CA THR A 14 10.85 -21.50 -15.05
C THR A 14 11.61 -21.23 -13.75
N PRO A 15 11.89 -22.25 -12.92
CA PRO A 15 12.67 -22.07 -11.69
C PRO A 15 14.14 -21.66 -11.94
N GLN A 16 14.64 -21.81 -13.17
CA GLN A 16 15.96 -21.37 -13.63
C GLN A 16 16.28 -19.91 -13.23
N VAL A 17 15.25 -19.05 -13.25
CA VAL A 17 15.39 -17.62 -12.94
C VAL A 17 15.99 -17.36 -11.56
N VAL A 18 15.90 -18.32 -10.63
CA VAL A 18 16.56 -18.26 -9.32
C VAL A 18 18.09 -18.26 -9.50
N THR A 19 18.65 -19.25 -10.19
CA THR A 19 20.09 -19.37 -10.41
C THR A 19 20.61 -18.32 -11.38
N GLU A 20 19.81 -17.91 -12.37
CA GLU A 20 20.14 -16.79 -13.26
C GLU A 20 20.28 -15.47 -12.47
N THR A 21 19.34 -15.20 -11.55
CA THR A 21 19.39 -14.01 -10.68
C THR A 21 20.62 -14.06 -9.76
N LEU A 22 20.90 -15.20 -9.13
CA LEU A 22 22.07 -15.38 -8.25
C LEU A 22 23.39 -15.21 -9.01
N TYR A 23 23.48 -15.76 -10.22
CA TYR A 23 24.66 -15.59 -11.07
C TYR A 23 24.86 -14.12 -11.45
N ALA A 24 23.79 -13.42 -11.79
CA ALA A 24 23.90 -12.00 -12.14
C ALA A 24 24.36 -11.15 -10.95
N LEU A 25 23.85 -11.43 -9.73
CA LEU A 25 24.34 -10.81 -8.49
C LEU A 25 25.82 -11.09 -8.26
N TYR A 26 26.23 -12.36 -8.36
CA TYR A 26 27.63 -12.77 -8.23
C TYR A 26 28.54 -12.04 -9.24
N LYS A 27 28.16 -12.03 -10.52
CA LYS A 27 28.92 -11.40 -11.61
C LYS A 27 29.09 -9.89 -11.38
N ASN A 28 28.09 -9.23 -10.81
CA ASN A 28 28.14 -7.80 -10.49
C ASN A 28 28.95 -7.48 -9.23
N GLY A 29 29.35 -8.48 -8.44
CA GLY A 29 29.96 -8.28 -7.13
C GLY A 29 28.97 -7.82 -6.06
N ASP A 30 27.67 -8.03 -6.28
CA ASP A 30 26.62 -7.72 -5.32
C ASP A 30 26.65 -8.70 -4.13
N GLU A 31 26.10 -8.29 -2.99
CA GLU A 31 25.91 -9.18 -1.85
C GLU A 31 24.89 -10.28 -2.19
N LEU A 32 25.30 -11.54 -2.05
CA LEU A 32 24.41 -12.68 -2.24
C LEU A 32 23.42 -12.79 -1.07
N PRO A 33 22.19 -13.24 -1.33
CA PRO A 33 21.16 -13.33 -0.30
C PRO A 33 21.52 -14.38 0.76
N SER A 34 21.15 -14.13 2.01
CA SER A 34 21.27 -15.10 3.10
C SER A 34 20.16 -16.15 3.07
N ALA A 35 19.01 -15.82 2.50
CA ALA A 35 17.87 -16.72 2.34
C ALA A 35 17.16 -16.47 1.00
N ILE A 36 16.60 -17.53 0.41
CA ILE A 36 15.84 -17.47 -0.83
C ILE A 36 14.42 -17.92 -0.56
N HIS A 37 13.43 -17.16 -1.05
CA HIS A 37 12.02 -17.53 -1.04
C HIS A 37 11.52 -17.56 -2.49
N ILE A 38 10.72 -18.56 -2.83
CA ILE A 38 10.04 -18.66 -4.12
C ILE A 38 8.55 -18.52 -3.88
N LEU A 39 7.88 -17.71 -4.69
CA LEU A 39 6.41 -17.61 -4.68
C LEU A 39 5.85 -18.02 -6.04
N THR A 40 4.99 -19.04 -6.04
CA THR A 40 4.59 -19.73 -7.28
C THR A 40 3.25 -20.48 -7.15
N THR A 41 2.81 -21.17 -8.21
CA THR A 41 1.65 -22.09 -8.21
C THR A 41 2.07 -23.52 -7.84
N ALA A 42 1.12 -24.43 -7.65
CA ALA A 42 1.43 -25.83 -7.31
C ALA A 42 2.29 -26.54 -8.37
N GLU A 43 2.10 -26.23 -9.66
CA GLU A 43 2.96 -26.73 -10.74
C GLU A 43 4.37 -26.14 -10.65
N GLY A 44 4.50 -24.83 -10.42
CA GLY A 44 5.81 -24.20 -10.27
C GLY A 44 6.57 -24.71 -9.05
N TYR A 45 5.87 -24.99 -7.94
CA TYR A 45 6.44 -25.65 -6.76
C TYR A 45 7.03 -27.01 -7.12
N ARG A 46 6.27 -27.85 -7.85
CA ARG A 46 6.75 -29.18 -8.26
C ARG A 46 8.02 -29.07 -9.09
N ARG A 47 8.08 -28.14 -10.04
CA ARG A 47 9.28 -27.90 -10.88
C ARG A 47 10.45 -27.41 -10.06
N ALA A 48 10.27 -26.37 -9.25
CA ALA A 48 11.33 -25.81 -8.41
C ALA A 48 11.90 -26.86 -7.44
N ASN A 49 11.04 -27.65 -6.81
CA ASN A 49 11.47 -28.72 -5.92
C ASN A 49 12.23 -29.83 -6.66
N LEU A 50 11.75 -30.25 -7.83
CA LEU A 50 12.42 -31.30 -8.61
C LEU A 50 13.79 -30.81 -9.12
N THR A 51 13.88 -29.60 -9.64
CA THR A 51 15.10 -29.19 -10.34
C THR A 51 16.11 -28.48 -9.44
N LEU A 52 15.67 -27.50 -8.63
CA LEU A 52 16.60 -26.73 -7.79
C LEU A 52 17.10 -27.55 -6.60
N ILE A 53 16.22 -28.39 -6.01
CA ILE A 53 16.52 -29.20 -4.83
C ILE A 53 16.92 -30.62 -5.22
N ASN A 54 16.04 -31.41 -5.84
CA ASN A 54 16.30 -32.84 -6.05
C ASN A 54 17.41 -33.09 -7.09
N ASP A 55 17.36 -32.42 -8.24
CA ASP A 55 18.45 -32.49 -9.24
C ASP A 55 19.68 -31.67 -8.80
N GLY A 56 19.51 -30.82 -7.77
CA GLY A 56 20.59 -30.11 -7.10
C GLY A 56 21.18 -28.95 -7.90
N TRP A 57 20.45 -28.36 -8.85
CA TRP A 57 20.97 -27.25 -9.66
C TRP A 57 21.41 -26.05 -8.83
N LEU A 58 20.72 -25.74 -7.72
CA LEU A 58 21.13 -24.66 -6.84
C LEU A 58 22.42 -25.01 -6.08
N ALA A 59 22.55 -26.25 -5.60
CA ALA A 59 23.76 -26.70 -4.92
C ALA A 59 24.98 -26.72 -5.87
N ARG A 60 24.78 -27.09 -7.13
CA ARG A 60 25.82 -27.03 -8.18
C ARG A 60 26.29 -25.60 -8.43
N PHE A 61 25.38 -24.64 -8.52
CA PHE A 61 25.73 -23.21 -8.65
C PHE A 61 26.69 -22.76 -7.54
N TYR A 62 26.36 -23.06 -6.28
CA TYR A 62 27.22 -22.70 -5.15
C TYR A 62 28.57 -23.41 -5.19
N ALA A 63 28.61 -24.69 -5.58
CA ALA A 63 29.85 -25.45 -5.70
C ALA A 63 30.75 -24.94 -6.84
N ASP A 64 30.18 -24.70 -8.01
CA ASP A 64 30.88 -24.24 -9.22
C ASP A 64 31.59 -22.91 -8.99
N TYR A 65 30.95 -22.00 -8.26
CA TYR A 65 31.48 -20.67 -7.97
C TYR A 65 32.13 -20.55 -6.58
N GLN A 66 32.22 -21.64 -5.81
CA GLN A 66 32.79 -21.67 -4.46
C GLN A 66 32.15 -20.65 -3.50
N LEU A 67 30.83 -20.53 -3.57
CA LEU A 67 30.03 -19.55 -2.84
C LEU A 67 29.37 -20.18 -1.61
N PRO A 68 29.16 -19.42 -0.52
CA PRO A 68 28.38 -19.90 0.62
C PRO A 68 26.91 -20.07 0.21
N PRO A 69 26.26 -21.19 0.58
CA PRO A 69 24.86 -21.42 0.24
C PRO A 69 23.94 -20.52 1.07
N ALA A 70 22.89 -19.99 0.45
CA ALA A 70 21.78 -19.35 1.15
C ALA A 70 20.90 -20.40 1.84
N GLU A 71 20.16 -19.97 2.86
CA GLU A 71 19.08 -20.79 3.42
C GLU A 71 17.99 -21.00 2.36
N PHE A 72 17.81 -22.26 1.95
CA PHE A 72 16.79 -22.65 1.00
C PHE A 72 16.41 -24.12 1.18
N SER A 73 15.10 -24.39 1.20
CA SER A 73 14.53 -25.72 1.33
C SER A 73 13.11 -25.73 0.77
N LYS A 74 12.42 -26.88 0.82
CA LYS A 74 11.02 -26.98 0.38
C LYS A 74 10.09 -26.01 1.11
N GLN A 75 10.40 -25.68 2.36
CA GLN A 75 9.63 -24.73 3.19
C GLN A 75 9.73 -23.29 2.68
N HIS A 76 10.70 -23.01 1.81
CA HIS A 76 10.91 -21.70 1.21
C HIS A 76 10.24 -21.55 -0.16
N ILE A 77 9.55 -22.59 -0.64
CA ILE A 77 8.79 -22.55 -1.89
C ILE A 77 7.31 -22.45 -1.53
N HIS A 78 6.78 -21.24 -1.63
CA HIS A 78 5.44 -20.87 -1.20
C HIS A 78 4.47 -21.02 -2.36
N ILE A 79 3.44 -21.85 -2.15
CA ILE A 79 2.35 -22.00 -3.11
C ILE A 79 1.30 -20.93 -2.80
N LEU A 80 0.89 -20.18 -3.82
CA LEU A 80 -0.23 -19.26 -3.72
C LEU A 80 -1.54 -20.04 -3.58
N GLU A 81 -2.40 -19.58 -2.68
CA GLU A 81 -3.65 -20.26 -2.33
C GLU A 81 -4.87 -19.38 -2.66
N GLN A 82 -5.99 -20.05 -2.97
CA GLN A 82 -7.31 -19.44 -3.04
C GLN A 82 -7.82 -19.07 -1.64
N ALA A 83 -8.90 -18.28 -1.58
CA ALA A 83 -9.51 -17.84 -0.31
C ALA A 83 -9.99 -18.98 0.61
N ASN A 84 -10.18 -20.19 0.07
CA ASN A 84 -10.53 -21.41 0.80
C ASN A 84 -9.29 -22.24 1.22
N ASN A 85 -8.09 -21.67 1.15
CA ASN A 85 -6.79 -22.33 1.37
C ASN A 85 -6.49 -23.48 0.41
N GLN A 86 -7.12 -23.52 -0.76
CA GLN A 86 -6.75 -24.48 -1.80
C GLN A 86 -5.57 -23.95 -2.63
N PRO A 87 -4.54 -24.77 -2.88
CA PRO A 87 -3.43 -24.39 -3.76
C PRO A 87 -3.91 -23.97 -5.15
N LEU A 88 -3.37 -22.88 -5.69
CA LEU A 88 -3.55 -22.51 -7.08
C LEU A 88 -2.71 -23.45 -7.95
N ASP A 89 -3.36 -24.29 -8.77
CA ASP A 89 -2.67 -25.11 -9.77
C ASP A 89 -2.14 -24.25 -10.93
N ASP A 90 -2.98 -23.35 -11.43
CA ASP A 90 -2.71 -22.35 -12.47
C ASP A 90 -3.66 -21.15 -12.27
N ILE A 91 -3.34 -20.00 -12.86
CA ILE A 91 -4.11 -18.76 -12.71
C ILE A 91 -4.95 -18.54 -13.97
N ARG A 92 -6.23 -18.96 -13.95
CA ARG A 92 -7.09 -18.95 -15.15
C ARG A 92 -8.33 -18.08 -15.02
N SER A 93 -8.78 -17.83 -13.81
CA SER A 93 -9.97 -17.03 -13.52
C SER A 93 -9.64 -15.67 -12.91
N GLN A 94 -10.64 -14.80 -12.83
CA GLN A 94 -10.53 -13.54 -12.08
C GLN A 94 -10.32 -13.79 -10.58
N ALA A 95 -10.99 -14.79 -10.02
CA ALA A 95 -10.82 -15.18 -8.63
C ALA A 95 -9.38 -15.65 -8.34
N ASP A 96 -8.78 -16.43 -9.25
CA ASP A 96 -7.38 -16.86 -9.12
C ASP A 96 -6.43 -15.66 -9.18
N ASN A 97 -6.70 -14.68 -10.06
CA ASN A 97 -5.89 -13.47 -10.14
C ASN A 97 -5.96 -12.64 -8.85
N GLN A 98 -7.15 -12.53 -8.25
CA GLN A 98 -7.32 -11.82 -6.97
C GLN A 98 -6.59 -12.55 -5.84
N ALA A 99 -6.76 -13.88 -5.74
CA ALA A 99 -6.07 -14.70 -4.74
C ALA A 99 -4.54 -14.62 -4.89
N MET A 100 -4.04 -14.68 -6.11
CA MET A 100 -2.61 -14.46 -6.41
C MET A 100 -2.16 -13.07 -5.96
N ALA A 101 -2.92 -12.01 -6.26
CA ALA A 101 -2.58 -10.65 -5.86
C ALA A 101 -2.51 -10.50 -4.33
N ASP A 102 -3.50 -11.04 -3.62
CA ASP A 102 -3.57 -11.02 -2.16
C ASP A 102 -2.40 -11.80 -1.55
N GLY A 103 -2.08 -12.99 -2.06
CA GLY A 103 -0.97 -13.81 -1.60
C GLY A 103 0.40 -13.17 -1.82
N ILE A 104 0.66 -12.60 -3.01
CA ILE A 104 1.90 -11.85 -3.30
C ILE A 104 2.04 -10.66 -2.36
N THR A 105 0.95 -9.94 -2.14
CA THR A 105 0.92 -8.78 -1.26
C THR A 105 1.26 -9.15 0.17
N GLU A 106 0.67 -10.22 0.69
CA GLU A 106 0.89 -10.68 2.06
C GLU A 106 2.33 -11.17 2.29
N TRP A 107 2.92 -11.89 1.32
CA TRP A 107 4.32 -12.32 1.41
C TRP A 107 5.29 -11.15 1.44
N ILE A 108 5.09 -10.15 0.57
CA ILE A 108 5.93 -8.95 0.56
C ILE A 108 5.75 -8.15 1.85
N ARG A 109 4.51 -7.99 2.34
CA ARG A 109 4.25 -7.33 3.63
C ARG A 109 4.98 -8.05 4.77
N THR A 110 4.91 -9.39 4.81
CA THR A 110 5.56 -10.22 5.83
C THR A 110 7.09 -10.08 5.79
N LEU A 111 7.70 -10.23 4.61
CA LEU A 111 9.16 -10.16 4.45
C LEU A 111 9.71 -8.74 4.66
N THR A 112 8.88 -7.71 4.55
CA THR A 112 9.27 -6.31 4.82
C THR A 112 8.93 -5.84 6.24
N ALA A 113 8.31 -6.70 7.07
CA ALA A 113 7.96 -6.36 8.45
C ALA A 113 9.20 -6.23 9.37
N ASP A 114 10.22 -7.08 9.18
CA ASP A 114 11.47 -7.00 9.94
C ASP A 114 12.42 -5.94 9.37
N HIS A 115 12.53 -4.82 10.07
CA HIS A 115 13.36 -3.66 9.71
C HIS A 115 14.87 -3.93 9.61
N THR A 116 15.37 -5.07 10.09
CA THR A 116 16.80 -5.41 10.08
C THR A 116 17.27 -6.11 8.81
N ASN A 117 16.35 -6.61 7.99
CA ASN A 117 16.64 -7.26 6.71
C ASN A 117 16.32 -6.35 5.52
N SER A 118 16.94 -6.62 4.38
CA SER A 118 16.60 -6.08 3.06
C SER A 118 15.88 -7.15 2.23
N LEU A 119 14.87 -6.74 1.48
CA LEU A 119 14.18 -7.61 0.52
C LEU A 119 14.59 -7.25 -0.90
N HIS A 120 15.11 -8.23 -1.63
CA HIS A 120 15.31 -8.14 -3.07
C HIS A 120 14.24 -9.00 -3.77
N VAL A 121 13.36 -8.36 -4.52
CA VAL A 121 12.32 -9.05 -5.31
C VAL A 121 12.78 -9.20 -6.76
N SER A 122 12.79 -10.44 -7.27
CA SER A 122 13.06 -10.76 -8.68
C SER A 122 11.76 -11.17 -9.39
N ILE A 123 11.42 -10.50 -10.49
CA ILE A 123 10.15 -10.68 -11.24
C ILE A 123 10.34 -11.35 -12.61
N ALA A 124 11.39 -12.14 -12.78
CA ALA A 124 11.79 -12.70 -14.07
C ALA A 124 11.02 -13.96 -14.53
N GLY A 125 10.03 -14.44 -13.76
CA GLY A 125 9.32 -15.67 -14.08
C GLY A 125 7.80 -15.61 -13.89
N GLY A 126 7.09 -16.49 -14.59
CA GLY A 126 5.65 -16.69 -14.43
C GLY A 126 4.75 -15.84 -15.33
N ARG A 127 3.46 -15.77 -14.99
CA ARG A 127 2.53 -14.92 -15.74
C ARG A 127 2.90 -13.45 -15.52
N LYS A 128 2.85 -12.63 -16.56
CA LYS A 128 3.16 -11.18 -16.50
C LYS A 128 2.45 -10.47 -15.34
N THR A 129 1.25 -10.91 -15.00
CA THR A 129 0.46 -10.39 -13.88
C THR A 129 1.11 -10.64 -12.51
N MET A 130 1.81 -11.76 -12.31
CA MET A 130 2.55 -12.03 -11.06
C MET A 130 3.65 -10.99 -10.82
N GLY A 131 4.46 -10.70 -11.84
CA GLY A 131 5.50 -9.67 -11.77
C GLY A 131 4.93 -8.27 -11.52
N PHE A 132 3.80 -7.95 -12.16
CA PHE A 132 3.07 -6.71 -11.91
C PHE A 132 2.63 -6.58 -10.44
N TYR A 133 1.97 -7.59 -9.87
CA TYR A 133 1.54 -7.53 -8.47
C TYR A 133 2.71 -7.53 -7.49
N ALA A 134 3.81 -8.22 -7.79
CA ALA A 134 5.01 -8.19 -6.96
C ALA A 134 5.64 -6.79 -6.93
N GLY A 135 5.83 -6.16 -8.08
CA GLY A 135 6.32 -4.78 -8.15
C GLY A 135 5.38 -3.78 -7.48
N TYR A 136 4.06 -3.98 -7.60
CA TYR A 136 3.09 -3.06 -7.02
C TYR A 136 2.95 -3.24 -5.50
N ALA A 137 2.94 -4.48 -5.00
CA ALA A 137 3.01 -4.77 -3.58
C ALA A 137 4.31 -4.23 -2.96
N LEU A 138 5.44 -4.34 -3.66
CA LEU A 138 6.69 -3.72 -3.22
C LEU A 138 6.63 -2.19 -3.26
N SER A 139 5.87 -1.58 -4.17
CA SER A 139 5.62 -0.13 -4.13
C SER A 139 4.86 0.29 -2.86
N LEU A 140 3.94 -0.55 -2.40
CA LEU A 140 3.13 -0.30 -1.19
C LEU A 140 3.92 -0.57 0.10
N TYR A 141 4.62 -1.70 0.18
CA TYR A 141 5.26 -2.16 1.42
C TYR A 141 6.78 -2.07 1.41
N GLY A 142 7.42 -1.85 0.27
CA GLY A 142 8.87 -1.75 0.17
C GLY A 142 9.45 -0.56 0.93
N ARG A 143 10.64 -0.78 1.48
CA ARG A 143 11.42 0.18 2.27
C ARG A 143 12.57 0.71 1.43
N ASN A 144 13.35 1.62 2.02
CA ASN A 144 14.45 2.27 1.31
C ASN A 144 15.55 1.30 0.89
N GLN A 145 15.80 0.26 1.68
CA GLN A 145 16.79 -0.79 1.39
C GLN A 145 16.26 -1.89 0.45
N ASP A 146 14.96 -1.92 0.16
CA ASP A 146 14.37 -2.98 -0.65
C ASP A 146 14.50 -2.66 -2.16
N ARG A 147 14.68 -3.71 -2.97
CA ARG A 147 15.04 -3.65 -4.39
C ARG A 147 14.10 -4.50 -5.24
N LEU A 148 13.86 -4.06 -6.47
CA LEU A 148 13.16 -4.82 -7.51
C LEU A 148 14.08 -5.01 -8.71
N SER A 149 14.15 -6.22 -9.26
CA SER A 149 14.92 -6.49 -10.47
C SER A 149 14.26 -7.48 -11.41
N HIS A 150 14.78 -7.55 -12.63
CA HIS A 150 14.48 -8.57 -13.61
C HIS A 150 15.79 -9.09 -14.20
N VAL A 151 16.00 -10.41 -14.20
CA VAL A 151 17.15 -11.01 -14.86
C VAL A 151 16.89 -11.16 -16.35
N LEU A 152 17.88 -10.83 -17.17
CA LEU A 152 17.85 -10.94 -18.63
C LEU A 152 18.91 -11.95 -19.05
N VAL A 153 18.53 -12.86 -19.93
CA VAL A 153 19.38 -13.93 -20.46
C VAL A 153 19.41 -13.80 -21.97
N THR A 154 20.56 -14.08 -22.61
CA THR A 154 20.64 -14.12 -24.06
C THR A 154 19.61 -15.09 -24.66
N ALA A 155 18.97 -14.67 -25.76
CA ALA A 155 17.75 -15.30 -26.30
C ALA A 155 17.89 -16.81 -26.56
N ASP A 156 19.06 -17.28 -26.99
CA ASP A 156 19.32 -18.72 -27.24
C ASP A 156 19.15 -19.59 -25.97
N TYR A 157 19.29 -19.00 -24.78
CA TYR A 157 19.25 -19.69 -23.49
C TYR A 157 17.99 -19.35 -22.66
N GLU A 158 17.25 -18.29 -23.03
CA GLU A 158 16.07 -17.85 -22.29
C GLU A 158 15.02 -18.96 -22.20
N SER A 159 14.56 -19.28 -20.99
CA SER A 159 13.60 -20.36 -20.73
C SER A 159 14.04 -21.76 -21.22
N HIS A 160 15.33 -21.97 -21.48
CA HIS A 160 15.84 -23.27 -21.92
C HIS A 160 15.84 -24.28 -20.75
N PRO A 161 15.22 -25.48 -20.88
CA PRO A 161 15.02 -26.40 -19.76
C PRO A 161 16.32 -26.94 -19.16
N GLN A 162 17.42 -26.91 -19.93
CA GLN A 162 18.75 -27.37 -19.51
C GLN A 162 19.72 -26.25 -19.15
N PHE A 163 19.33 -24.98 -19.23
CA PHE A 163 20.16 -23.84 -18.82
C PHE A 163 19.69 -23.34 -17.46
N TYR A 164 20.61 -23.06 -16.53
CA TYR A 164 20.30 -22.55 -15.19
C TYR A 164 21.16 -21.35 -14.81
N TYR A 165 22.43 -21.38 -15.21
CA TYR A 165 23.39 -20.29 -15.06
C TYR A 165 24.53 -20.54 -16.06
N PRO A 166 25.29 -19.53 -16.45
CA PRO A 166 26.53 -19.75 -17.18
C PRO A 166 27.50 -20.52 -16.30
N THR A 167 27.94 -21.69 -16.74
CA THR A 167 28.86 -22.53 -15.95
C THR A 167 30.30 -22.03 -16.14
N PRO A 168 31.20 -22.24 -15.16
CA PRO A 168 32.61 -21.84 -15.30
C PRO A 168 33.40 -22.76 -16.25
N TYR A 169 32.78 -23.81 -16.78
CA TYR A 169 33.36 -24.80 -17.68
C TYR A 169 32.47 -24.99 -18.93
N SER A 170 33.00 -25.59 -19.99
CA SER A 170 32.18 -25.87 -21.18
C SER A 170 31.13 -26.95 -20.87
N GLN A 171 29.87 -26.64 -21.13
CA GLN A 171 28.78 -27.62 -21.07
C GLN A 171 27.83 -27.35 -22.24
N VAL A 172 27.79 -28.28 -23.19
CA VAL A 172 26.99 -28.16 -24.41
C VAL A 172 25.55 -28.60 -24.15
N ILE A 173 24.61 -27.73 -24.50
CA ILE A 173 23.17 -28.01 -24.61
C ILE A 173 22.73 -27.76 -26.06
N TYR A 174 21.53 -28.20 -26.43
CA TYR A 174 21.04 -28.06 -27.80
C TYR A 174 19.78 -27.21 -27.82
N ALA A 175 19.76 -26.20 -28.67
CA ALA A 175 18.63 -25.29 -28.83
C ALA A 175 17.29 -26.06 -29.01
N ASN A 176 16.22 -25.47 -28.47
CA ASN A 176 14.87 -26.06 -28.53
C ASN A 176 14.19 -25.89 -29.90
N ASP A 177 14.78 -25.11 -30.80
CA ASP A 177 14.25 -24.90 -32.14
C ASP A 177 14.62 -26.05 -33.10
N ALA A 178 14.09 -25.99 -34.32
CA ALA A 178 14.34 -26.99 -35.36
C ALA A 178 15.82 -27.07 -35.79
N SER A 179 16.62 -26.04 -35.55
CA SER A 179 18.05 -26.03 -35.92
C SER A 179 18.86 -26.96 -35.04
N ARG A 180 18.41 -27.21 -33.79
CA ARG A 180 19.15 -27.98 -32.78
C ARG A 180 20.60 -27.53 -32.68
N LYS A 181 20.85 -26.23 -32.84
CA LYS A 181 22.18 -25.63 -32.78
C LYS A 181 22.82 -25.96 -31.42
N PRO A 182 24.09 -26.41 -31.38
CA PRO A 182 24.82 -26.58 -30.13
C PRO A 182 25.09 -25.21 -29.49
N LEU A 183 24.81 -25.11 -28.19
CA LEU A 183 25.02 -23.94 -27.35
C LEU A 183 25.93 -24.33 -26.19
N ASP A 184 26.91 -23.52 -25.85
CA ASP A 184 27.76 -23.75 -24.68
C ASP A 184 27.30 -22.84 -23.54
N THR A 185 26.86 -23.42 -22.43
CA THR A 185 26.33 -22.67 -21.28
C THR A 185 27.31 -21.63 -20.75
N GLN A 186 28.64 -21.84 -20.86
CA GLN A 186 29.65 -20.87 -20.45
C GLN A 186 29.55 -19.53 -21.22
N GLN A 187 29.05 -19.57 -22.46
CA GLN A 187 28.95 -18.42 -23.36
C GLN A 187 27.64 -17.63 -23.18
N ALA A 188 26.74 -18.05 -22.29
CA ALA A 188 25.51 -17.33 -22.03
C ALA A 188 25.80 -16.01 -21.30
N GLU A 189 25.18 -14.93 -21.76
CA GLU A 189 25.23 -13.65 -21.05
C GLU A 189 23.97 -13.49 -20.21
N VAL A 190 24.19 -13.19 -18.93
CA VAL A 190 23.13 -12.92 -17.96
C VAL A 190 23.39 -11.55 -17.34
N MET A 191 22.34 -10.75 -17.27
CA MET A 191 22.35 -9.37 -16.77
C MET A 191 21.22 -9.18 -15.76
N LEU A 192 21.48 -8.43 -14.69
CA LEU A 192 20.44 -8.01 -13.75
C LEU A 192 20.01 -6.57 -14.07
N ALA A 193 18.74 -6.38 -14.42
CA ALA A 193 18.17 -5.07 -14.63
C ALA A 193 17.46 -4.59 -13.36
N ASP A 194 17.91 -3.46 -12.81
CA ASP A 194 17.22 -2.73 -11.74
C ASP A 194 15.94 -2.09 -12.24
N ILE A 195 14.84 -2.28 -11.50
CA ILE A 195 13.57 -1.66 -11.82
C ILE A 195 13.27 -0.62 -10.73
N PRO A 196 13.32 0.69 -11.06
CA PRO A 196 12.90 1.71 -10.11
C PRO A 196 11.39 1.61 -9.86
N PHE A 197 10.99 1.81 -8.61
CA PHE A 197 9.59 1.79 -8.20
C PHE A 197 9.30 2.89 -7.17
N VAL A 198 8.04 3.34 -7.13
CA VAL A 198 7.59 4.38 -6.21
C VAL A 198 7.35 3.78 -4.84
N ARG A 199 7.91 4.39 -3.78
CA ARG A 199 7.72 3.93 -2.40
C ARG A 199 6.58 4.70 -1.75
N LEU A 200 5.49 4.00 -1.45
CA LEU A 200 4.27 4.54 -0.86
C LEU A 200 4.08 4.13 0.61
N ARG A 201 4.97 3.31 1.16
CA ARG A 201 4.86 2.75 2.52
C ARG A 201 4.59 3.81 3.60
N HIS A 202 5.23 4.97 3.51
CA HIS A 202 5.06 6.05 4.48
C HIS A 202 3.68 6.73 4.44
N GLY A 203 2.93 6.57 3.34
CA GLY A 203 1.55 7.03 3.23
C GLY A 203 0.53 6.03 3.76
N LEU A 204 0.91 4.78 4.04
CA LEU A 204 -0.01 3.76 4.52
C LEU A 204 -0.29 3.90 6.02
N ASP A 205 -1.51 3.58 6.43
CA ASP A 205 -1.87 3.46 7.84
C ASP A 205 -1.10 2.29 8.50
N GLN A 206 -0.66 2.47 9.75
CA GLN A 206 0.02 1.45 10.54
C GLN A 206 -0.84 0.18 10.67
N ALA A 207 -2.16 0.33 10.76
CA ALA A 207 -3.08 -0.81 10.82
C ALA A 207 -2.97 -1.75 9.61
N LEU A 208 -2.63 -1.21 8.42
CA LEU A 208 -2.42 -2.00 7.20
C LEU A 208 -1.03 -2.63 7.14
N LEU A 209 -0.03 -1.99 7.76
CA LEU A 209 1.32 -2.56 7.86
C LEU A 209 1.34 -3.76 8.81
N GLU A 210 0.58 -3.69 9.91
CA GLU A 210 0.53 -4.71 10.95
C GLU A 210 -0.52 -5.81 10.67
N GLY A 211 -1.64 -5.47 10.03
CA GLY A 211 -2.75 -6.37 9.75
C GLY A 211 -2.64 -7.15 8.44
N LYS A 212 -3.56 -8.10 8.24
CA LYS A 212 -3.81 -8.73 6.93
C LYS A 212 -4.85 -7.90 6.19
N SER A 213 -4.56 -7.51 4.95
CA SER A 213 -5.48 -6.78 4.08
C SER A 213 -5.36 -7.29 2.66
N SER A 214 -6.47 -7.29 1.93
CA SER A 214 -6.41 -7.64 0.51
C SER A 214 -5.61 -6.60 -0.26
N PHE A 215 -5.12 -7.00 -1.43
CA PHE A 215 -4.45 -6.10 -2.36
C PHE A 215 -5.35 -4.89 -2.68
N SER A 216 -6.62 -5.13 -3.01
CA SER A 216 -7.57 -4.06 -3.34
C SER A 216 -7.82 -3.08 -2.18
N GLN A 217 -7.90 -3.58 -0.94
CA GLN A 217 -8.04 -2.74 0.25
C GLN A 217 -6.79 -1.89 0.50
N THR A 218 -5.61 -2.48 0.28
CA THR A 218 -4.34 -1.76 0.42
C THR A 218 -4.23 -0.64 -0.63
N VAL A 219 -4.58 -0.93 -1.88
CA VAL A 219 -4.58 0.05 -2.97
C VAL A 219 -5.56 1.19 -2.69
N ALA A 220 -6.80 0.89 -2.29
CA ALA A 220 -7.79 1.92 -1.95
C ALA A 220 -7.27 2.84 -0.84
N SER A 221 -6.65 2.27 0.20
CA SER A 221 -6.09 3.05 1.31
C SER A 221 -4.91 3.92 0.89
N ALA A 222 -4.02 3.40 0.03
CA ALA A 222 -2.92 4.18 -0.54
C ALA A 222 -3.43 5.35 -1.39
N GLN A 223 -4.48 5.12 -2.18
CA GLN A 223 -5.11 6.15 -3.00
C GLN A 223 -5.73 7.26 -2.15
N HIS A 224 -6.37 6.91 -1.03
CA HIS A 224 -6.87 7.91 -0.07
C HIS A 224 -5.71 8.73 0.52
N ALA A 225 -4.63 8.09 0.95
CA ALA A 225 -3.50 8.80 1.55
C ALA A 225 -2.78 9.78 0.60
N VAL A 226 -2.72 9.48 -0.70
CA VAL A 226 -2.00 10.28 -1.70
C VAL A 226 -2.92 11.21 -2.49
N GLY A 227 -4.21 10.89 -2.57
CA GLY A 227 -5.20 11.63 -3.36
C GLY A 227 -5.61 12.98 -2.76
N PRO A 228 -6.36 13.80 -3.52
CA PRO A 228 -6.94 15.02 -2.99
C PRO A 228 -7.83 14.69 -1.79
N ALA A 229 -7.80 15.53 -0.75
CA ALA A 229 -8.63 15.32 0.42
C ALA A 229 -10.11 15.33 0.02
N HIS A 230 -10.84 14.26 0.34
CA HIS A 230 -12.29 14.17 0.16
C HIS A 230 -12.96 13.96 1.50
N LEU A 231 -14.15 14.52 1.66
CA LEU A 231 -14.98 14.43 2.85
C LEU A 231 -16.39 14.00 2.46
N MET A 232 -16.86 12.89 3.01
CA MET A 232 -18.28 12.53 2.96
C MET A 232 -18.93 12.85 4.30
N ILE A 233 -20.17 13.33 4.27
CA ILE A 233 -20.93 13.70 5.46
C ILE A 233 -22.22 12.89 5.44
N ASP A 234 -22.34 11.92 6.34
CA ASP A 234 -23.58 11.18 6.57
C ASP A 234 -24.33 11.89 7.72
N VAL A 235 -25.27 12.75 7.34
CA VAL A 235 -26.03 13.57 8.29
C VAL A 235 -26.91 12.69 9.17
N SER A 236 -27.48 11.63 8.60
CA SER A 236 -28.37 10.70 9.30
C SER A 236 -27.66 9.93 10.41
N LYS A 237 -26.43 9.47 10.16
CA LYS A 237 -25.61 8.73 11.12
C LYS A 237 -24.73 9.63 11.99
N ARG A 238 -24.71 10.93 11.72
CA ARG A 238 -23.93 11.95 12.42
C ARG A 238 -22.42 11.69 12.33
N THR A 239 -21.97 11.41 11.11
CA THR A 239 -20.64 10.88 10.85
C THR A 239 -19.97 11.66 9.72
N LEU A 240 -18.73 12.07 9.93
CA LEU A 240 -17.82 12.49 8.87
C LEU A 240 -17.00 11.27 8.43
N ILE A 241 -16.83 11.08 7.12
CA ILE A 241 -15.94 10.06 6.56
C ILE A 241 -14.83 10.81 5.82
N ALA A 242 -13.62 10.73 6.35
CA ALA A 242 -12.43 11.36 5.80
C ALA A 242 -11.34 10.31 5.65
N GLN A 243 -10.72 10.22 4.47
CA GLN A 243 -9.74 9.18 4.15
C GLN A 243 -10.23 7.76 4.43
N GLY A 244 -11.52 7.49 4.16
CA GLY A 244 -12.17 6.20 4.46
C GLY A 244 -12.41 5.93 5.95
N ILE A 245 -11.98 6.82 6.85
CA ILE A 245 -12.15 6.66 8.30
C ILE A 245 -13.42 7.38 8.76
N SER A 246 -14.27 6.64 9.48
CA SER A 246 -15.53 7.13 10.05
C SER A 246 -15.29 7.86 11.38
N ILE A 247 -15.76 9.10 11.49
CA ILE A 247 -15.58 10.00 12.63
C ILE A 247 -16.96 10.45 13.11
N LYS A 248 -17.39 9.89 14.24
CA LYS A 248 -18.68 10.25 14.85
C LYS A 248 -18.57 11.55 15.62
N LEU A 249 -19.44 12.52 15.32
CA LEU A 249 -19.53 13.78 16.04
C LEU A 249 -20.86 13.87 16.82
N ILE A 250 -20.85 14.65 17.90
CA ILE A 250 -22.10 15.01 18.57
C ILE A 250 -22.90 15.98 17.68
N PRO A 251 -24.24 16.04 17.79
CA PRO A 251 -25.08 16.85 16.90
C PRO A 251 -24.64 18.32 16.78
N ALA A 252 -24.29 18.96 17.90
CA ALA A 252 -23.87 20.36 17.91
C ALA A 252 -22.51 20.60 17.24
N ASP A 253 -21.59 19.64 17.33
CA ASP A 253 -20.28 19.75 16.70
C ASP A 253 -20.39 19.48 15.19
N LEU A 254 -21.22 18.51 14.78
CA LEU A 254 -21.51 18.27 13.36
C LEU A 254 -22.22 19.46 12.71
N ALA A 255 -23.22 20.02 13.38
CA ALA A 255 -23.95 21.20 12.89
C ALA A 255 -23.03 22.40 12.70
N PHE A 256 -22.11 22.63 13.64
CA PHE A 256 -21.11 23.69 13.51
C PHE A 256 -20.20 23.47 12.30
N TYR A 257 -19.78 22.23 12.08
CA TYR A 257 -18.91 21.88 10.96
C TYR A 257 -19.64 22.03 9.61
N VAL A 258 -20.86 21.52 9.50
CA VAL A 258 -21.70 21.64 8.29
C VAL A 258 -22.07 23.10 8.00
N TRP A 259 -22.36 23.89 9.02
CA TRP A 259 -22.61 25.33 8.89
C TRP A 259 -21.44 26.07 8.21
N LEU A 260 -20.20 25.81 8.65
CA LEU A 260 -19.01 26.40 8.00
C LEU A 260 -18.88 25.98 6.53
N LEU A 261 -19.13 24.71 6.21
CA LEU A 261 -19.05 24.20 4.85
C LEU A 261 -20.14 24.78 3.93
N LYS A 262 -21.36 24.94 4.44
CA LYS A 262 -22.45 25.57 3.68
C LYS A 262 -22.16 27.04 3.39
N ARG A 263 -21.69 27.80 4.37
CA ARG A 263 -21.24 29.19 4.13
C ARG A 263 -20.18 29.25 3.02
N GLN A 264 -19.24 28.31 3.00
CA GLN A 264 -18.23 28.22 1.94
C GLN A 264 -18.83 27.86 0.57
N ALA A 265 -19.75 26.90 0.53
CA ALA A 265 -20.41 26.46 -0.71
C ALA A 265 -21.28 27.58 -1.31
N ASP A 266 -21.95 28.35 -0.47
CA ASP A 266 -22.79 29.48 -0.85
C ASP A 266 -21.98 30.77 -1.10
N ALA A 267 -20.64 30.69 -1.10
CA ALA A 267 -19.72 31.81 -1.26
C ALA A 267 -19.94 32.97 -0.26
N GLN A 268 -20.49 32.67 0.91
CA GLN A 268 -20.66 33.63 1.99
C GLN A 268 -19.30 33.95 2.65
N PRO A 269 -19.14 35.14 3.26
CA PRO A 269 -17.94 35.48 4.00
C PRO A 269 -17.65 34.47 5.11
N ALA A 270 -16.40 34.02 5.20
CA ALA A 270 -15.93 33.16 6.28
C ALA A 270 -16.17 33.85 7.64
N PRO A 271 -16.80 33.17 8.61
CA PRO A 271 -17.20 33.81 9.86
C PRO A 271 -15.98 34.16 10.71
N GLN A 272 -16.07 35.27 11.44
CA GLN A 272 -15.12 35.63 12.49
C GLN A 272 -15.59 35.02 13.81
N CYS A 273 -14.69 34.85 14.77
CA CYS A 273 -15.14 34.48 16.11
C CYS A 273 -15.81 35.71 16.76
N PRO A 274 -17.03 35.58 17.32
CA PRO A 274 -17.70 36.68 18.01
C PRO A 274 -16.81 37.31 19.09
N SER A 275 -16.97 38.62 19.31
CA SER A 275 -16.25 39.32 20.36
C SER A 275 -16.79 38.93 21.74
N ASP A 276 -15.94 39.05 22.76
CA ASP A 276 -16.37 38.77 24.12
C ASP A 276 -17.44 39.77 24.56
N GLY A 277 -18.53 39.29 25.18
CA GLY A 277 -19.68 40.10 25.54
C GLY A 277 -20.58 40.58 24.37
N ALA A 278 -20.28 40.23 23.12
CA ALA A 278 -21.08 40.58 21.95
C ALA A 278 -21.44 39.33 21.12
N PRO A 279 -22.43 38.53 21.56
CA PRO A 279 -22.89 37.37 20.81
C PRO A 279 -23.51 37.72 19.47
N ASP A 280 -23.36 36.84 18.48
CA ASP A 280 -23.85 37.06 17.11
C ASP A 280 -25.18 36.33 16.88
N LEU A 281 -26.25 37.09 16.62
CA LEU A 281 -27.59 36.55 16.41
C LEU A 281 -27.75 35.85 15.06
N GLU A 282 -27.06 36.33 14.02
CA GLU A 282 -27.12 35.75 12.67
C GLU A 282 -26.45 34.38 12.68
N TYR A 283 -25.26 34.27 13.28
CA TYR A 283 -24.58 32.98 13.42
C TYR A 283 -25.39 31.97 14.23
N ALA A 284 -26.08 32.42 15.29
CA ALA A 284 -26.97 31.55 16.03
C ALA A 284 -28.09 31.01 15.15
N HIS A 285 -28.77 31.86 14.38
CA HIS A 285 -29.88 31.46 13.53
C HIS A 285 -29.44 30.48 12.44
N GLU A 286 -28.35 30.75 11.75
CA GLU A 286 -27.80 29.87 10.72
C GLU A 286 -27.36 28.52 11.30
N PHE A 287 -26.62 28.53 12.42
CA PHE A 287 -26.21 27.31 13.11
C PHE A 287 -27.42 26.48 13.53
N LEU A 288 -28.46 27.12 14.09
CA LEU A 288 -29.66 26.44 14.54
C LEU A 288 -30.40 25.77 13.39
N THR A 289 -30.38 26.34 12.19
CA THR A 289 -30.97 25.74 11.00
C THR A 289 -30.32 24.37 10.72
N GLU A 290 -28.98 24.31 10.75
CA GLU A 290 -28.24 23.06 10.56
C GLU A 290 -28.45 22.08 11.71
N TYR A 291 -28.45 22.60 12.94
CA TYR A 291 -28.60 21.79 14.14
C TYR A 291 -29.96 21.07 14.18
N HIS A 292 -31.06 21.74 13.84
CA HIS A 292 -32.38 21.11 13.78
C HIS A 292 -32.43 20.00 12.71
N GLY A 293 -31.78 20.22 11.56
CA GLY A 293 -31.68 19.21 10.49
C GLY A 293 -30.96 17.92 10.92
N ILE A 294 -29.93 18.03 11.77
CA ILE A 294 -29.11 16.90 12.26
C ILE A 294 -29.68 16.25 13.53
N HIS A 295 -30.17 17.06 14.46
CA HIS A 295 -30.65 16.59 15.76
C HIS A 295 -32.05 15.96 15.66
N GLY A 296 -32.89 16.47 14.76
CA GLY A 296 -34.31 16.12 14.66
C GLY A 296 -35.14 16.71 15.80
N ASN A 297 -36.48 16.60 15.68
CA ASN A 297 -37.44 17.04 16.69
C ASN A 297 -37.52 16.03 17.85
N PHE A 298 -36.58 16.07 18.79
CA PHE A 298 -36.70 15.35 20.05
C PHE A 298 -37.04 16.32 21.20
N GLY A 299 -38.18 16.08 21.84
CA GLY A 299 -38.76 16.93 22.89
C GLY A 299 -38.08 16.78 24.25
N GLY A 300 -36.92 17.40 24.43
CA GLY A 300 -36.22 17.55 25.72
C GLY A 300 -35.60 18.93 25.89
N ILE A 301 -35.11 19.24 27.10
CA ILE A 301 -34.36 20.49 27.38
C ILE A 301 -33.05 20.44 26.58
N ASP A 302 -32.99 21.20 25.50
CA ASP A 302 -31.81 21.29 24.66
C ASP A 302 -30.91 22.45 25.12
N ARG A 303 -29.85 22.08 25.85
CA ARG A 303 -28.83 23.03 26.33
C ARG A 303 -28.17 23.82 25.20
N THR A 304 -28.16 23.30 23.97
CA THR A 304 -27.64 24.00 22.79
C THR A 304 -28.57 25.14 22.39
N LEU A 305 -29.89 24.91 22.39
CA LEU A 305 -30.88 25.96 22.12
C LEU A 305 -30.81 27.06 23.19
N ASP A 306 -30.75 26.67 24.46
CA ASP A 306 -30.63 27.62 25.58
C ASP A 306 -29.36 28.48 25.49
N ALA A 307 -28.23 27.87 25.11
CA ALA A 307 -26.96 28.58 24.97
C ALA A 307 -26.94 29.59 23.82
N LEU A 308 -27.85 29.46 22.84
CA LEU A 308 -27.92 30.31 21.65
C LEU A 308 -29.07 31.31 21.65
N LYS A 309 -29.91 31.33 22.70
CA LYS A 309 -31.05 32.26 22.82
C LYS A 309 -30.71 33.73 22.59
N ASN A 310 -29.52 34.14 23.06
CA ASN A 310 -29.04 35.52 22.96
C ASN A 310 -27.98 35.71 21.87
N GLY A 311 -27.83 34.74 20.95
CA GLY A 311 -26.79 34.73 19.92
C GLY A 311 -25.63 33.77 20.22
N MET A 312 -24.78 33.57 19.22
CA MET A 312 -23.60 32.73 19.32
C MET A 312 -22.49 33.47 20.04
N SER A 313 -22.10 32.99 21.22
CA SER A 313 -21.02 33.59 22.00
C SER A 313 -19.64 33.15 21.51
N LYS A 314 -18.61 33.95 21.86
CA LYS A 314 -17.20 33.60 21.66
C LYS A 314 -16.86 32.21 22.21
N SER A 315 -17.28 31.93 23.44
CA SER A 315 -16.98 30.67 24.12
C SER A 315 -17.62 29.47 23.41
N PHE A 316 -18.85 29.61 22.89
CA PHE A 316 -19.52 28.57 22.13
C PHE A 316 -18.73 28.26 20.85
N PHE A 317 -18.39 29.29 20.08
CA PHE A 317 -17.63 29.16 18.83
C PHE A 317 -16.27 28.48 19.05
N GLU A 318 -15.47 28.96 20.00
CA GLU A 318 -14.13 28.42 20.28
C GLU A 318 -14.20 26.97 20.80
N GLN A 319 -15.18 26.66 21.65
CA GLN A 319 -15.36 25.32 22.18
C GLN A 319 -15.71 24.31 21.07
N ARG A 320 -16.62 24.66 20.16
CA ARG A 320 -16.98 23.79 19.02
C ARG A 320 -15.78 23.52 18.13
N LYS A 321 -15.12 24.60 17.68
CA LYS A 321 -13.89 24.52 16.87
C LYS A 321 -12.83 23.62 17.52
N SER A 322 -12.54 23.84 18.80
CA SER A 322 -11.51 23.09 19.50
C SER A 322 -11.84 21.61 19.65
N ARG A 323 -13.11 21.26 19.92
CA ARG A 323 -13.54 19.86 20.04
C ARG A 323 -13.43 19.12 18.72
N ILE A 324 -13.92 19.73 17.64
CA ILE A 324 -13.88 19.15 16.31
C ILE A 324 -12.43 18.94 15.86
N ASN A 325 -11.59 19.98 15.93
CA ASN A 325 -10.18 19.86 15.54
C ASN A 325 -9.45 18.80 16.37
N LYS A 326 -9.71 18.71 17.68
CA LYS A 326 -9.12 17.69 18.53
C LYS A 326 -9.53 16.28 18.09
N GLN A 327 -10.81 16.06 17.81
CA GLN A 327 -11.31 14.77 17.33
C GLN A 327 -10.69 14.40 15.99
N LEU A 328 -10.66 15.33 15.02
CA LEU A 328 -10.07 15.11 13.71
C LEU A 328 -8.56 14.81 13.80
N GLN A 329 -7.81 15.54 14.64
CA GLN A 329 -6.37 15.29 14.84
C GLN A 329 -6.10 13.95 15.51
N GLN A 330 -6.92 13.56 16.49
CA GLN A 330 -6.77 12.26 17.17
C GLN A 330 -7.04 11.09 16.22
N THR A 331 -8.04 11.22 15.34
CA THR A 331 -8.44 10.14 14.43
C THR A 331 -7.60 10.10 13.16
N LEU A 332 -7.34 11.23 12.50
CA LEU A 332 -6.67 11.29 11.20
C LEU A 332 -5.16 11.54 11.29
N ARG A 333 -4.63 11.92 12.46
CA ARG A 333 -3.21 12.20 12.70
C ARG A 333 -2.63 13.16 11.63
N HIS A 334 -1.63 12.73 10.87
CA HIS A 334 -0.97 13.53 9.84
C HIS A 334 -1.90 13.90 8.67
N ALA A 335 -2.95 13.12 8.43
CA ALA A 335 -3.93 13.38 7.37
C ALA A 335 -5.02 14.40 7.78
N ALA A 336 -5.02 14.89 9.02
CA ALA A 336 -6.08 15.77 9.51
C ALA A 336 -6.10 17.16 8.86
N SER A 337 -4.95 17.67 8.41
CA SER A 337 -4.75 19.07 8.03
C SER A 337 -5.83 19.65 7.09
N PRO A 338 -6.26 18.96 6.00
CA PRO A 338 -7.26 19.51 5.08
C PRO A 338 -8.66 19.66 5.71
N TYR A 339 -8.94 18.87 6.75
CA TYR A 339 -10.25 18.78 7.41
C TYR A 339 -10.36 19.71 8.63
N LEU A 340 -9.26 20.33 9.06
CA LEU A 340 -9.29 21.19 10.24
C LEU A 340 -10.01 22.52 9.95
N ILE A 341 -10.69 23.03 10.96
CA ILE A 341 -11.16 24.40 10.97
C ILE A 341 -9.96 25.29 11.27
N VAL A 342 -9.47 25.99 10.27
CA VAL A 342 -8.29 26.86 10.34
C VAL A 342 -8.70 28.33 10.39
N GLY A 343 -7.96 29.11 11.18
CA GLY A 343 -8.10 30.56 11.19
C GLY A 343 -7.16 31.18 10.15
N GLU A 344 -7.69 32.07 9.32
CA GLU A 344 -6.93 32.85 8.35
C GLU A 344 -7.05 34.35 8.61
N GLY A 345 -5.99 35.09 8.30
CA GLY A 345 -5.88 36.52 8.60
C GLY A 345 -5.31 36.83 9.99
N GLN A 346 -5.12 38.11 10.26
CA GLN A 346 -4.54 38.59 11.53
C GLN A 346 -5.63 39.02 12.52
N ARG A 347 -5.34 38.85 13.81
CA ARG A 347 -6.21 39.36 14.88
C ARG A 347 -6.38 40.88 14.75
N PRO A 348 -7.59 41.42 15.03
CA PRO A 348 -8.81 40.71 15.45
C PRO A 348 -9.64 40.13 14.29
N ARG A 349 -9.24 40.35 13.03
CA ARG A 349 -9.99 39.96 11.82
C ARG A 349 -9.72 38.53 11.36
N THR A 350 -9.51 37.59 12.29
CA THR A 350 -9.28 36.18 11.95
C THR A 350 -10.61 35.54 11.54
N CYS A 351 -10.71 35.08 10.30
CA CYS A 351 -11.86 34.34 9.78
C CYS A 351 -11.58 32.84 9.79
N TYR A 352 -12.60 32.02 9.96
CA TYR A 352 -12.46 30.57 10.06
C TYR A 352 -13.04 29.85 8.85
N ARG A 353 -12.28 28.89 8.32
CA ARG A 353 -12.70 28.06 7.18
C ARG A 353 -12.15 26.64 7.30
N ILE A 354 -12.67 25.75 6.49
CA ILE A 354 -12.14 24.41 6.25
C ILE A 354 -11.48 24.43 4.87
N ALA A 355 -10.28 23.87 4.73
CA ALA A 355 -9.46 23.99 3.52
C ALA A 355 -9.99 23.19 2.30
N LEU A 356 -11.11 22.50 2.45
CA LEU A 356 -11.76 21.74 1.39
C LEU A 356 -12.53 22.66 0.45
N LYS A 357 -12.46 22.35 -0.85
CA LYS A 357 -13.33 22.93 -1.88
C LYS A 357 -14.68 22.21 -1.92
N THR A 358 -15.69 22.84 -2.48
CA THR A 358 -17.05 22.27 -2.62
C THR A 358 -17.04 20.93 -3.38
N GLU A 359 -16.23 20.81 -4.44
CA GLU A 359 -16.06 19.57 -5.24
C GLU A 359 -15.43 18.40 -4.46
N GLN A 360 -14.86 18.68 -3.28
CA GLN A 360 -14.24 17.68 -2.41
C GLN A 360 -15.19 17.18 -1.31
N ILE A 361 -16.43 17.69 -1.28
CA ILE A 361 -17.39 17.43 -0.20
C ILE A 361 -18.63 16.76 -0.79
N GLU A 362 -19.01 15.62 -0.21
CA GLU A 362 -20.21 14.87 -0.58
C GLU A 362 -21.14 14.72 0.62
N TYR A 363 -22.45 14.91 0.41
CA TYR A 363 -23.47 14.79 1.44
C TYR A 363 -24.31 13.53 1.17
N HIS A 364 -24.48 12.70 2.19
CA HIS A 364 -25.26 11.46 2.17
C HIS A 364 -26.41 11.46 3.18
#